data_AF-A0A6C0JIY8-F1
#
_entry.id   AF-A0A6C0JIY8-F1
#
_cell.length_a   1.000
_cell.length_b   1.000
_cell.length_c   1.000
_cell.angle_alpha   90.00
_cell.angle_beta   90.00
_cell.angle_gamma   90.00
#
_symmetry.space_group_name_H-M   'P 1'
#
loop_
_entity.id
_entity.type
_entity.pdbx_description
1 polymer ?
#
loop_
_entity_poly.entity_id
_entity_poly.type
_entity_poly.pdbx_seq_one_letter_code
_entity_poly.pdbx_strand_id
1 'polypeptide(L)'
;MAWHFAQQEDYVAQNAPLTKDGTRRGYKPAHPKHPMTMWVATNLENYMYVCKIGIALTLEYTRRYGKIHTCARHLMWLWDNHPSHFEERRSEKAFYSKEGIPECMPEQYWSENVVDAYQMYYMMEKMSFARYNVKDCEISTSSRVF
;
A
#
# COMPACT_ATOMS: atom_id res chain seq x y z
N MET A 1 7.91 8.67 1.33
CA MET A 1 7.24 9.96 1.59
C MET A 1 7.27 10.35 3.04
N ALA A 2 6.84 9.51 3.98
CA ALA A 2 7.02 9.79 5.41
C ALA A 2 8.48 10.17 5.75
N TRP A 3 9.46 9.41 5.25
CA TRP A 3 10.90 9.73 5.35
C TRP A 3 11.32 11.07 4.74
N HIS A 4 10.69 11.51 3.64
CA HIS A 4 10.98 12.80 3.01
C HIS A 4 10.45 13.95 3.86
N PHE A 5 9.24 13.80 4.39
CA PHE A 5 8.66 14.78 5.30
C PHE A 5 9.42 14.88 6.62
N ALA A 6 9.98 13.77 7.09
CA ALA A 6 10.85 13.75 8.25
C ALA A 6 12.27 14.27 7.98
N GLN A 7 12.59 14.69 6.74
CA GLN A 7 13.93 15.15 6.33
C GLN A 7 15.02 14.09 6.62
N GLN A 8 14.68 12.82 6.40
CA GLN A 8 15.54 11.66 6.67
C GLN A 8 15.87 10.89 5.38
N GLU A 9 15.92 11.55 4.22
CA GLU A 9 16.27 10.87 2.97
C GLU A 9 17.70 10.32 2.96
N ASP A 10 18.63 10.99 3.63
CA ASP A 10 20.01 10.51 3.73
C ASP A 10 20.09 9.18 4.48
N TYR A 11 19.27 8.99 5.53
CA TYR A 11 19.17 7.72 6.22
C TYR A 11 18.68 6.61 5.28
N VAL A 12 17.65 6.90 4.48
CA VAL A 12 17.14 5.96 3.46
C VAL A 12 18.23 5.66 2.42
N ALA A 13 18.94 6.67 1.93
CA ALA A 13 19.98 6.53 0.92
C ALA A 13 21.18 5.70 1.39
N GLN A 14 21.42 5.62 2.70
CA GLN A 14 22.49 4.82 3.30
C GLN A 14 22.02 3.41 3.67
N ASN A 15 20.80 3.26 4.21
CA ASN A 15 20.36 2.04 4.90
C ASN A 15 19.31 1.22 4.14
N ALA A 16 18.50 1.82 3.27
CA ALA A 16 17.44 1.10 2.58
C ALA A 16 18.00 0.10 1.55
N PRO A 17 17.23 -0.93 1.13
CA PRO A 17 17.69 -1.87 0.13
C PRO A 17 17.99 -1.18 -1.20
N LEU A 18 18.90 -1.77 -2.00
CA LEU A 18 19.15 -1.32 -3.37
C LEU A 18 17.89 -1.52 -4.24
N THR A 19 17.69 -0.58 -5.16
CA THR A 19 16.74 -0.71 -6.28
C THR A 19 17.17 -1.85 -7.22
N LYS A 20 16.26 -2.26 -8.11
CA LYS A 20 16.48 -3.41 -9.00
C LYS A 20 17.73 -3.25 -9.88
N ASP A 21 18.02 -2.03 -10.32
CA ASP A 21 19.17 -1.66 -11.14
C ASP A 21 20.45 -1.43 -10.31
N GLY A 22 20.37 -1.48 -8.98
CA GLY A 22 21.52 -1.30 -8.10
C GLY A 22 22.08 0.13 -8.03
N THR A 23 21.44 1.10 -8.67
CA THR A 23 21.97 2.47 -8.79
C THR A 23 21.70 3.32 -7.55
N ARG A 24 20.69 2.99 -6.75
CA ARG A 24 20.30 3.75 -5.55
C ARG A 24 19.68 2.87 -4.48
N ARG A 25 19.63 3.39 -3.24
CA ARG A 25 18.86 2.82 -2.13
C ARG A 25 17.53 3.55 -1.96
N GLY A 26 16.48 2.78 -1.68
CA GLY A 26 15.12 3.30 -1.56
C GLY A 26 14.56 3.95 -2.83
N TYR A 27 13.27 4.32 -2.76
CA TYR A 27 12.59 5.02 -3.86
C TYR A 27 12.64 6.54 -3.67
N LYS A 28 12.65 7.27 -4.80
CA LYS A 28 12.51 8.73 -4.79
C LYS A 28 11.15 9.13 -4.21
N PRO A 29 11.08 10.28 -3.51
CA PRO A 29 9.80 10.88 -3.13
C PRO A 29 8.90 11.08 -4.36
N ALA A 30 7.61 10.78 -4.22
CA ALA A 30 6.60 10.95 -5.27
C ALA A 30 5.29 11.48 -4.68
N HIS A 31 4.67 12.42 -5.40
CA HIS A 31 3.35 13.01 -5.10
C HIS A 31 3.16 13.50 -3.64
N PRO A 32 3.98 14.44 -3.12
CA PRO A 32 3.88 14.94 -1.74
C PRO A 32 2.52 15.54 -1.38
N LYS A 33 1.84 16.15 -2.35
CA LYS A 33 0.52 16.78 -2.13
C LYS A 33 -0.66 15.81 -2.31
N HIS A 34 -0.40 14.54 -2.62
CA HIS A 34 -1.48 13.58 -2.80
C HIS A 34 -2.09 13.20 -1.43
N PRO A 35 -3.43 13.15 -1.28
CA PRO A 35 -4.10 12.89 -0.01
C PRO A 35 -3.57 11.64 0.72
N MET A 36 -3.43 10.53 0.01
CA MET A 36 -2.87 9.29 0.57
C MET A 36 -1.42 9.45 1.05
N THR A 37 -0.60 10.21 0.32
CA THR A 37 0.80 10.45 0.69
C THR A 37 0.91 11.27 1.97
N MET A 38 0.03 12.26 2.13
CA MET A 38 -0.07 13.05 3.36
C MET A 38 -0.55 12.19 4.53
N TRP A 39 -1.62 11.41 4.34
CA TRP A 39 -2.19 10.55 5.37
C TRP A 39 -1.20 9.50 5.89
N VAL A 40 -0.43 8.86 5.01
CA VAL A 40 0.63 7.90 5.39
C VAL A 40 1.72 8.55 6.24
N ALA A 41 1.95 9.85 6.08
CA ALA A 41 2.97 10.59 6.83
C ALA A 41 2.45 11.27 8.10
N THR A 42 1.16 11.10 8.42
CA THR A 42 0.51 11.76 9.58
C THR A 42 0.93 11.18 10.91
N ASN A 43 0.99 9.86 11.03
CA ASN A 43 1.37 9.16 12.26
C ASN A 43 1.92 7.76 11.96
N LEU A 44 2.44 7.10 12.99
CA LEU A 44 3.02 5.77 12.87
C LEU A 44 1.96 4.73 12.51
N GLU A 45 0.74 4.81 13.07
CA GLU A 45 -0.31 3.82 12.78
C GLU A 45 -0.64 3.77 11.28
N ASN A 46 -0.82 4.92 10.63
CA ASN A 46 -1.11 5.02 9.20
C ASN A 46 0.05 4.48 8.35
N TYR A 47 1.28 4.81 8.74
CA TYR A 47 2.47 4.31 8.08
C TYR A 47 2.55 2.78 8.14
N MET A 48 2.35 2.21 9.33
CA MET A 48 2.38 0.76 9.54
C MET A 48 1.21 0.06 8.84
N TYR A 49 0.03 0.69 8.81
CA TYR A 49 -1.12 0.20 8.08
C TYR A 49 -0.83 0.00 6.59
N VAL A 50 -0.21 1.00 5.93
CA VAL A 50 0.16 0.88 4.51
C VAL A 50 1.31 -0.10 4.29
N CYS A 51 2.26 -0.21 5.22
CA CYS A 51 3.29 -1.26 5.15
C CYS A 51 2.65 -2.65 5.18
N LYS A 52 1.68 -2.89 6.07
CA LYS A 52 0.94 -4.16 6.16
C LYS A 52 0.19 -4.48 4.87
N ILE A 53 -0.54 -3.52 4.30
CA ILE A 53 -1.24 -3.70 3.03
C ILE A 53 -0.24 -3.98 1.90
N GLY A 54 0.84 -3.20 1.82
CA GLY A 54 1.89 -3.40 0.82
C GLY A 54 2.49 -4.80 0.88
N ILE A 55 2.84 -5.28 2.08
CA ILE A 55 3.36 -6.64 2.28
C ILE A 55 2.33 -7.67 1.82
N ALA A 56 1.07 -7.55 2.22
CA ALA A 56 0.00 -8.45 1.80
C ALA A 56 -0.14 -8.51 0.26
N LEU A 57 -0.03 -7.37 -0.43
CA LEU A 57 -0.04 -7.32 -1.90
C LEU A 57 1.15 -8.08 -2.51
N THR A 58 2.33 -8.02 -1.90
CA THR A 58 3.50 -8.78 -2.38
C THR A 58 3.39 -10.28 -2.13
N LEU A 59 2.73 -10.69 -1.04
CA LEU A 59 2.41 -12.10 -0.78
C LEU A 59 1.40 -12.62 -1.81
N GLU A 60 0.36 -11.83 -2.10
CA GLU A 60 -0.62 -12.16 -3.14
C GLU A 60 0.03 -12.24 -4.54
N TYR A 61 0.92 -11.30 -4.88
CA TYR A 61 1.71 -11.37 -6.10
C TYR A 61 2.51 -12.68 -6.17
N THR A 62 3.16 -13.07 -5.07
CA THR A 62 3.95 -14.30 -4.99
C THR A 62 3.07 -15.53 -5.19
N ARG A 63 1.91 -15.59 -4.52
CA ARG A 63 0.91 -16.66 -4.69
C ARG A 63 0.40 -16.75 -6.14
N ARG A 64 0.15 -15.62 -6.78
CA ARG A 64 -0.40 -15.57 -8.15
C ARG A 64 0.64 -15.97 -9.20
N TYR A 65 1.88 -15.47 -9.09
CA TYR A 65 2.87 -15.56 -10.16
C TYR A 65 4.07 -16.46 -9.86
N GLY A 66 4.19 -17.01 -8.66
CA GLY A 66 5.34 -17.84 -8.25
C GLY A 66 6.66 -17.08 -8.21
N LYS A 67 6.62 -15.74 -8.11
CA LYS A 67 7.79 -14.85 -8.14
C LYS A 67 7.69 -13.85 -7.01
N ILE A 68 8.82 -13.47 -6.42
CA ILE A 68 8.88 -12.40 -5.41
C ILE A 68 8.80 -11.04 -6.12
N HIS A 69 7.86 -10.18 -5.69
CA HIS A 69 7.77 -8.84 -6.24
C HIS A 69 8.99 -7.99 -5.88
N THR A 70 9.49 -7.18 -6.82
CA THR A 70 10.72 -6.40 -6.63
C THR A 70 10.67 -5.42 -5.45
N CYS A 71 9.48 -4.93 -5.07
CA CYS A 71 9.32 -4.05 -3.92
C CYS A 71 9.20 -4.78 -2.57
N ALA A 72 9.07 -6.12 -2.53
CA ALA A 72 8.84 -6.86 -1.28
C ALA A 72 9.95 -6.60 -0.26
N ARG A 73 11.21 -6.64 -0.69
CA ARG A 73 12.37 -6.32 0.18
C ARG A 73 12.33 -4.89 0.72
N HIS A 74 11.87 -3.93 -0.09
CA HIS A 74 11.73 -2.54 0.35
C HIS A 74 10.60 -2.39 1.38
N LEU A 75 9.49 -3.08 1.20
CA LEU A 75 8.36 -3.08 2.14
C LEU A 75 8.73 -3.73 3.49
N MET A 76 9.48 -4.82 3.47
CA MET A 76 9.99 -5.43 4.72
C MET A 76 10.92 -4.46 5.47
N TRP A 77 11.82 -3.78 4.75
CA TRP A 77 12.66 -2.77 5.37
C TRP A 77 11.86 -1.60 5.95
N LEU A 78 10.82 -1.13 5.25
CA LEU A 78 9.92 -0.08 5.73
C LEU A 78 9.06 -0.54 6.92
N TRP A 79 8.80 -1.84 7.07
CA TRP A 79 8.12 -2.38 8.24
C TRP A 79 9.03 -2.38 9.47
N ASP A 80 10.30 -2.76 9.28
CA ASP A 80 11.30 -2.80 10.36
C ASP A 80 11.87 -1.41 10.70
N ASN A 81 11.68 -0.43 9.82
CA ASN A 81 12.21 0.92 9.96
C ASN A 81 11.14 1.96 9.67
N HIS A 82 10.98 2.93 10.56
CA HIS A 82 10.10 4.07 10.37
C HIS A 82 10.84 5.39 10.64
N PRO A 83 10.33 6.52 10.13
CA PRO A 83 10.86 7.84 10.48
C PRO A 83 10.87 8.08 11.99
N SER A 84 11.75 8.98 12.44
CA SER A 84 11.86 9.36 13.85
C SER A 84 10.67 10.18 14.37
N HIS A 85 9.96 10.85 13.47
CA HIS A 85 8.83 11.70 13.78
C HIS A 85 7.82 11.70 12.64
N PHE A 86 6.59 12.06 12.99
CA PHE A 86 5.47 12.22 12.09
C PHE A 86 4.77 13.54 12.43
N GLU A 87 4.11 14.14 11.45
CA GLU A 87 3.32 15.36 11.69
C GLU A 87 2.00 15.23 10.95
N GLU A 88 0.92 15.69 11.58
CA GLU A 88 -0.40 15.61 10.98
C GLU A 88 -0.46 16.38 9.66
N ARG A 89 -0.91 15.69 8.61
CA ARG A 89 -1.09 16.26 7.28
C ARG A 89 -2.46 15.85 6.74
N ARG A 90 -3.21 16.83 6.25
CA ARG A 90 -4.55 16.62 5.71
C ARG A 90 -4.76 17.44 4.44
N SER A 91 -5.40 16.82 3.44
CA SER A 91 -5.88 17.53 2.26
C SER A 91 -7.22 18.17 2.57
N GLU A 92 -7.38 19.45 2.26
CA GLU A 92 -8.70 20.12 2.34
C GLU A 92 -9.65 19.66 1.23
N LYS A 93 -9.12 19.07 0.16
CA LYS A 93 -9.89 18.68 -1.04
C LYS A 93 -10.27 17.19 -1.07
N ALA A 94 -9.81 16.40 -0.10
CA ALA A 94 -10.09 14.96 -0.10
C ALA A 94 -11.30 14.65 0.75
N PHE A 95 -12.12 13.70 0.28
CA PHE A 95 -13.07 13.01 1.12
C PHE A 95 -12.34 11.97 1.98
N TYR A 96 -12.77 11.80 3.21
CA TYR A 96 -12.18 10.88 4.18
C TYR A 96 -13.25 9.90 4.65
N SER A 97 -12.94 8.60 4.60
CA SER A 97 -13.82 7.55 5.12
C SER A 97 -14.00 7.67 6.64
N LYS A 98 -14.88 6.84 7.22
CA LYS A 98 -15.09 6.76 8.67
C LYS A 98 -13.82 6.42 9.45
N GLU A 99 -12.93 5.62 8.85
CA GLU A 99 -11.62 5.26 9.40
C GLU A 99 -10.57 6.37 9.19
N GLY A 100 -10.94 7.49 8.57
CA GLY A 100 -10.05 8.61 8.30
C GLY A 100 -9.09 8.36 7.14
N ILE A 101 -9.35 7.38 6.27
CA ILE A 101 -8.53 7.10 5.08
C ILE A 101 -9.01 8.02 3.94
N PRO A 102 -8.10 8.75 3.24
CA PRO A 102 -8.50 9.61 2.14
C PRO A 102 -8.87 8.81 0.90
N GLU A 103 -10.00 9.15 0.30
CA GLU A 103 -10.48 8.51 -0.91
C GLU A 103 -9.91 9.16 -2.15
N CYS A 104 -9.14 8.38 -2.91
CA CYS A 104 -8.34 8.88 -4.05
C CYS A 104 -8.92 8.42 -5.39
N MET A 105 -10.24 8.52 -5.50
CA MET A 105 -11.07 8.15 -6.66
C MET A 105 -12.09 9.25 -6.96
N PRO A 106 -12.76 9.23 -8.13
CA PRO A 106 -13.76 10.24 -8.50
C PRO A 106 -14.90 10.37 -7.47
N GLU A 107 -15.44 11.58 -7.34
CA GLU A 107 -16.40 11.94 -6.28
C GLU A 107 -17.66 11.07 -6.27
N GLN A 108 -18.12 10.60 -7.44
CA GLN A 108 -19.30 9.75 -7.55
C GLN A 108 -19.15 8.37 -6.89
N TYR A 109 -17.94 7.98 -6.51
CA TYR A 109 -17.65 6.71 -5.84
C TYR A 109 -17.40 6.86 -4.35
N TRP A 110 -17.43 8.08 -3.81
CA TRP A 110 -17.12 8.30 -2.40
C TRP A 110 -18.11 7.60 -1.47
N SER A 111 -17.61 7.02 -0.38
CA SER A 111 -18.43 6.34 0.63
C SER A 111 -17.86 6.46 2.03
N GLU A 112 -18.68 6.42 3.08
CA GLU A 112 -18.16 6.35 4.45
C GLU A 112 -17.32 5.09 4.70
N ASN A 113 -17.56 4.01 3.95
CA ASN A 113 -16.76 2.79 3.99
C ASN A 113 -15.82 2.75 2.77
N VAL A 114 -14.51 2.88 3.05
CA VAL A 114 -13.46 2.90 2.03
C VAL A 114 -13.43 1.63 1.18
N VAL A 115 -13.76 0.47 1.75
CA VAL A 115 -13.78 -0.80 1.02
C VAL A 115 -14.89 -0.79 -0.02
N ASP A 116 -16.09 -0.36 0.38
CA ASP A 116 -17.25 -0.29 -0.52
C ASP A 116 -16.99 0.71 -1.66
N ALA A 117 -16.40 1.86 -1.35
CA ALA A 117 -16.02 2.87 -2.34
C ALA A 117 -15.06 2.30 -3.39
N TYR A 118 -13.97 1.67 -2.96
CA TYR A 118 -13.00 1.06 -3.88
C TYR A 118 -13.58 -0.13 -4.66
N GLN A 119 -14.43 -0.95 -4.05
CA GLN A 119 -15.12 -2.04 -4.77
C GLN A 119 -16.00 -1.50 -5.88
N MET A 120 -16.82 -0.48 -5.59
CA MET A 120 -17.68 0.17 -6.59
C MET A 120 -16.84 0.79 -7.70
N TYR A 121 -15.78 1.53 -7.36
CA TYR A 121 -14.87 2.11 -8.35
C TYR A 121 -14.28 1.04 -9.28
N TYR A 122 -13.79 -0.08 -8.74
CA TYR A 122 -13.22 -1.15 -9.56
C TYR A 122 -14.28 -1.86 -10.42
N MET A 123 -15.48 -2.09 -9.88
CA MET A 123 -16.59 -2.70 -10.62
C MET A 123 -17.05 -1.84 -11.79
N MET A 124 -17.17 -0.53 -11.59
CA MET A 124 -17.71 0.36 -12.61
C MET A 124 -16.65 0.79 -13.63
N GLU A 125 -15.41 1.08 -13.18
CA GLU A 125 -14.38 1.70 -14.03
C GLU A 125 -13.33 0.70 -14.55
N LYS A 126 -13.16 -0.45 -13.89
CA LYS A 126 -12.07 -1.39 -14.21
C LYS A 126 -12.56 -2.73 -14.75
N MET A 127 -13.85 -3.03 -14.60
CA MET A 127 -14.41 -4.34 -14.99
C MET A 127 -14.29 -4.62 -16.49
N SER A 128 -14.33 -3.58 -17.34
CA SER A 128 -14.18 -3.73 -18.80
C SER A 128 -12.87 -4.39 -19.24
N PHE A 129 -11.81 -4.34 -18.42
CA PHE A 129 -10.52 -4.97 -18.73
C PHE A 129 -9.97 -5.86 -17.61
N ALA A 130 -10.61 -5.91 -16.45
CA ALA A 130 -10.17 -6.74 -15.33
C ALA A 130 -10.28 -8.24 -15.68
N ARG A 131 -9.20 -9.00 -15.38
CA ARG A 131 -9.19 -10.47 -15.49
C ARG A 131 -8.96 -11.09 -14.12
N TYR A 132 -9.97 -11.81 -13.64
CA TYR A 132 -9.93 -12.55 -12.39
C TYR A 132 -9.48 -13.98 -12.64
N ASN A 133 -8.33 -14.34 -12.09
CA ASN A 133 -7.84 -15.73 -12.11
C ASN A 133 -8.26 -16.37 -10.79
N VAL A 134 -9.33 -17.17 -10.81
CA VAL A 134 -9.67 -18.06 -9.71
C VAL A 134 -8.63 -19.17 -9.73
N LYS A 135 -7.67 -19.15 -8.80
CA LYS A 135 -6.91 -20.37 -8.49
C LYS A 135 -7.72 -21.07 -7.41
N ASP A 136 -8.13 -22.30 -7.69
CA ASP A 136 -8.97 -23.12 -6.83
C ASP A 136 -8.50 -23.03 -5.37
N CYS A 137 -9.42 -22.70 -4.46
CA CYS A 137 -9.27 -23.13 -3.08
C CYS A 137 -9.31 -24.66 -3.14
N GLU A 138 -8.17 -25.32 -2.97
CA GLU A 138 -8.18 -26.72 -2.56
C GLU A 138 -8.85 -26.78 -1.18
N ILE A 139 -10.18 -26.96 -1.18
CA ILE A 139 -10.89 -27.41 0.00
C ILE A 139 -10.36 -28.81 0.22
N SER A 140 -9.47 -28.97 1.20
CA SER A 140 -9.04 -30.27 1.69
C SER A 140 -10.27 -31.03 2.19
N THR A 141 -10.86 -31.84 1.33
CA THR A 141 -11.80 -32.90 1.72
C THR A 141 -10.97 -34.07 2.24
N SER A 142 -10.42 -33.93 3.44
CA SER A 142 -9.92 -35.09 4.19
C SER A 142 -11.03 -35.61 5.12
N SER A 143 -12.01 -36.26 4.50
CA SER A 143 -12.87 -37.25 5.17
C SER A 143 -12.65 -38.61 4.50
N ARG A 144 -11.64 -39.32 4.99
CA ARG A 144 -11.50 -40.78 4.94
C ARG A 144 -11.03 -41.17 6.34
N VAL A 145 -11.91 -41.68 7.22
CA VAL A 145 -12.25 -43.11 7.32
C VAL A 145 -11.01 -43.96 7.05
N PHE A 146 -10.21 -44.21 8.08
CA PHE A 146 -10.02 -45.51 8.74
C PHE A 146 -9.51 -45.27 10.16
#